data_AF-A0A858ATD6-F1
#
_entry.id   AF-A0A858ATD6-F1
#
_cell.length_a   1.000
_cell.length_b   1.000
_cell.length_c   1.000
_cell.angle_alpha   90.00
_cell.angle_beta   90.00
_cell.angle_gamma   90.00
#
_symmetry.space_group_name_H-M   'P 1'
#
loop_
_entity.id
_entity.type
_entity.pdbx_description
1 polymer ?
#
loop_
_entity_poly.entity_id
_entity_poly.type
_entity_poly.pdbx_seq_one_letter_code
_entity_poly.pdbx_strand_id
1 'polypeptide(L)'
;MYDKKISNYIVFKFQVKNLLSDKSLIIMSFISIFFTLALAFALLFIDSSDTKVIIFNYYVLINVSVITIINILKTSIFLFNQKREDKTLNFMVAQNLPRTRIFFTTLVVITSNNFFLSLINYIILNLIDFLSSMNFDHVILRITTVYLVYSFLITILLTNFIVFLIFMVNTQITTIVMTLIVSFGFISSLPYQFLTSSENIKNLTFTSSQNTSSLQRVSDIYDAFNFQKYVKLGKFAYPNLSKFINNEFIKKENQFRTSSFNSEENINKRIEIWKKLGIINELNIEIFIEDVELSSVRIDSELRSWQTGDKIELHAILKNTFISMQQLDNLIKNNPNNPNLNVLIELNDFSNYLMKYFNEFQSKFYNLFDDFIFFGSCEIEYSCNSSFPNGYIKNKTRQEIFSLQKEYLIDIYQNSFVVLNGLTLSYSQINKIISTDMSKGGFFNPLMITIRVLENYFIKYTSNYILATTYKVETNSQNWKEYKSSRDSYNLFFYFNFISNVLINYTYFSGFSYDDFWFDPNYISKISFDTQENIFLPYVTYTFKLDENNIIEADTYNNFTPVYYYLIFQLVFLAITNRVSHYKFKKLDIN
;
A
#
# COMPACT_ATOMS: atom_id res chain seq x y z
N MET A 1 -67.77 4.96 -16.78
CA MET A 1 -66.50 4.85 -17.50
C MET A 1 -65.48 4.37 -16.49
N TYR A 2 -64.91 3.17 -16.65
CA TYR A 2 -64.05 2.56 -15.62
C TYR A 2 -62.81 3.43 -15.40
N ASP A 3 -62.65 3.98 -14.19
CA ASP A 3 -61.40 4.55 -13.68
C ASP A 3 -60.35 3.44 -13.58
N LYS A 4 -59.76 3.03 -14.72
CA LYS A 4 -58.53 2.26 -14.71
C LYS A 4 -57.44 3.17 -14.15
N LYS A 5 -57.18 3.05 -12.84
CA LYS A 5 -56.05 3.70 -12.17
C LYS A 5 -54.78 3.38 -12.97
N ILE A 6 -54.23 4.38 -13.65
CA ILE A 6 -52.95 4.28 -14.35
C ILE A 6 -51.90 3.88 -13.30
N SER A 7 -51.19 2.78 -13.56
CA SER A 7 -50.15 2.28 -12.66
C SER A 7 -48.86 3.09 -12.81
N ASN A 8 -48.07 3.18 -11.74
CA ASN A 8 -46.78 3.88 -11.76
C ASN A 8 -45.82 3.33 -12.83
N TYR A 9 -45.92 2.03 -13.14
CA TYR A 9 -45.13 1.38 -14.19
C TYR A 9 -45.44 1.94 -15.59
N ILE A 10 -46.70 2.26 -15.89
CA ILE A 10 -47.08 2.85 -17.19
C ILE A 10 -46.47 4.25 -17.33
N VAL A 11 -46.52 5.05 -16.27
CA VAL A 11 -45.92 6.40 -16.24
C VAL A 11 -44.39 6.31 -16.38
N PHE A 12 -43.76 5.39 -15.65
CA PHE A 12 -42.32 5.11 -15.74
C PHE A 12 -41.92 4.75 -17.18
N LYS A 13 -42.61 3.77 -17.79
CA LYS A 13 -42.35 3.33 -19.17
C LYS A 13 -42.53 4.45 -20.18
N PHE A 14 -43.56 5.28 -20.02
CA PHE A 14 -43.81 6.43 -20.87
C PHE A 14 -42.67 7.46 -20.79
N GLN A 15 -42.24 7.83 -19.58
CA GLN A 15 -41.14 8.78 -19.39
C GLN A 15 -39.80 8.24 -19.90
N VAL A 16 -39.50 6.94 -19.70
CA VAL A 16 -38.31 6.30 -20.27
C VAL A 16 -38.33 6.34 -21.79
N LYS A 17 -39.47 6.04 -22.42
CA LYS A 17 -39.62 6.13 -23.88
C LYS A 17 -39.36 7.54 -24.39
N ASN A 18 -39.80 8.56 -23.65
CA ASN A 18 -39.53 9.96 -24.00
C ASN A 18 -38.04 10.30 -23.89
N LEU A 19 -37.34 9.82 -22.86
CA LEU A 19 -35.89 10.02 -22.73
C LEU A 19 -35.14 9.40 -23.91
N LEU A 20 -35.50 8.18 -24.32
CA LEU A 20 -34.89 7.50 -25.47
C LEU A 20 -35.22 8.15 -26.82
N SER A 21 -36.17 9.10 -26.88
CA SER A 21 -36.46 9.86 -28.09
C SER A 21 -35.60 11.13 -28.21
N ASP A 22 -34.99 11.58 -27.12
CA ASP A 22 -34.13 12.77 -27.12
C ASP A 22 -32.72 12.40 -27.62
N LYS A 23 -32.42 12.80 -28.86
CA LYS A 23 -31.10 12.63 -29.51
C LYS A 23 -29.96 13.15 -28.64
N SER A 24 -30.19 14.22 -27.90
CA SER A 24 -29.19 14.88 -27.09
C SER A 24 -28.75 14.02 -25.90
N LEU A 25 -29.66 13.25 -25.29
CA LEU A 25 -29.37 12.31 -24.21
C LEU A 25 -28.68 11.04 -24.72
N ILE A 26 -29.08 10.57 -25.90
CA ILE A 26 -28.46 9.42 -26.57
C ILE A 26 -26.98 9.73 -26.85
N ILE A 27 -26.67 10.89 -27.42
CA ILE A 27 -25.29 11.31 -27.70
C ILE A 27 -24.43 11.32 -26.43
N MET A 28 -24.95 11.86 -25.32
CA MET A 28 -24.21 11.88 -24.06
C MET A 28 -23.97 10.48 -23.48
N SER A 29 -24.94 9.59 -23.62
CA SER A 29 -24.80 8.19 -23.18
C SER A 29 -23.73 7.47 -24.01
N PHE A 30 -23.69 7.72 -25.34
CA PHE A 30 -22.63 7.22 -26.21
C PHE A 30 -21.25 7.75 -25.82
N ILE A 31 -21.12 9.03 -25.49
CA ILE A 31 -19.84 9.60 -25.02
C ILE A 31 -19.36 8.90 -23.75
N SER A 32 -20.25 8.62 -22.79
CA SER A 32 -19.89 7.88 -21.57
C SER A 32 -19.41 6.45 -21.85
N ILE A 33 -20.11 5.75 -22.73
CA ILE A 33 -19.75 4.38 -23.13
C ILE A 33 -18.41 4.39 -23.89
N PHE A 34 -18.21 5.34 -24.81
CA PHE A 34 -16.97 5.49 -25.55
C PHE A 34 -15.77 5.76 -24.63
N PHE A 35 -15.93 6.66 -23.65
CA PHE A 35 -14.88 6.94 -22.66
C PHE A 35 -14.54 5.70 -21.83
N THR A 36 -15.55 4.90 -21.47
CA THR A 36 -15.36 3.65 -20.73
C THR A 36 -14.66 2.59 -21.57
N LEU A 37 -15.02 2.46 -22.86
CA LEU A 37 -14.32 1.58 -23.80
C LEU A 37 -12.85 1.97 -23.94
N ALA A 38 -12.56 3.27 -24.11
CA ALA A 38 -11.19 3.76 -24.22
C ALA A 38 -10.36 3.42 -22.97
N LEU A 39 -10.94 3.59 -21.76
CA LEU A 39 -10.29 3.16 -20.52
C LEU A 39 -10.06 1.64 -20.50
N ALA A 40 -11.10 0.86 -20.81
CA ALA A 40 -11.02 -0.60 -20.78
C ALA A 40 -9.90 -1.13 -21.68
N PHE A 41 -9.77 -0.57 -22.89
CA PHE A 41 -8.65 -0.86 -23.79
C PHE A 41 -7.31 -0.41 -23.22
N ALA A 42 -7.22 0.78 -22.61
CA ALA A 42 -5.98 1.26 -22.00
C ALA A 42 -5.49 0.35 -20.87
N LEU A 43 -6.40 -0.16 -20.04
CA LEU A 43 -6.06 -1.07 -18.93
C LEU A 43 -5.47 -2.41 -19.41
N LEU A 44 -5.73 -2.84 -20.65
CA LEU A 44 -5.16 -4.07 -21.21
C LEU A 44 -3.65 -4.00 -21.42
N PHE A 45 -3.11 -2.80 -21.63
CA PHE A 45 -1.69 -2.59 -21.91
C PHE A 45 -0.86 -2.33 -20.66
N ILE A 46 -1.46 -2.44 -19.47
CA ILE A 46 -0.83 -2.07 -18.20
C ILE A 46 -0.73 -3.32 -17.34
N ASP A 47 0.49 -3.80 -17.13
CA ASP A 47 0.73 -5.00 -16.35
C ASP A 47 0.66 -4.73 -14.84
N SER A 48 0.99 -3.51 -14.40
CA SER A 48 1.14 -3.20 -12.99
C SER A 48 -0.18 -2.77 -12.34
N SER A 49 -0.59 -3.49 -11.28
CA SER A 49 -1.87 -3.29 -10.60
C SER A 49 -1.96 -1.92 -9.89
N ASP A 50 -0.84 -1.41 -9.39
CA ASP A 50 -0.71 -0.06 -8.82
C ASP A 50 -1.09 1.04 -9.83
N THR A 51 -0.57 0.97 -11.06
CA THR A 51 -0.84 1.93 -12.14
C THR A 51 -2.29 1.82 -12.59
N LYS A 52 -2.84 0.60 -12.67
CA LYS A 52 -4.26 0.37 -12.96
C LYS A 52 -5.17 1.10 -11.96
N VAL A 53 -4.85 1.04 -10.66
CA VAL A 53 -5.61 1.75 -9.60
C VAL A 53 -5.59 3.26 -9.84
N ILE A 54 -4.42 3.84 -10.13
CA ILE A 54 -4.26 5.29 -10.36
C ILE A 54 -5.12 5.76 -11.54
N ILE A 55 -5.02 5.07 -12.68
CA ILE A 55 -5.75 5.41 -13.91
C ILE A 55 -7.25 5.23 -13.73
N PHE A 56 -7.67 4.16 -13.05
CA PHE A 56 -9.08 3.95 -12.76
C PHE A 56 -9.64 5.06 -11.85
N ASN A 57 -8.86 5.52 -10.86
CA ASN A 57 -9.24 6.64 -10.02
C ASN A 57 -9.42 7.95 -10.82
N TYR A 58 -8.58 8.20 -11.84
CA TYR A 58 -8.79 9.31 -12.79
C TYR A 58 -10.10 9.16 -13.56
N TYR A 59 -10.40 7.96 -14.04
CA TYR A 59 -11.66 7.67 -14.72
C TYR A 59 -12.87 7.92 -13.81
N VAL A 60 -12.83 7.47 -12.56
CA VAL A 60 -13.92 7.71 -11.60
C VAL A 60 -14.13 9.19 -11.37
N LEU A 61 -13.06 9.97 -11.20
CA LEU A 61 -13.16 11.42 -11.05
C LEU A 61 -13.85 12.06 -12.24
N ILE A 62 -13.42 11.75 -13.47
CA ILE A 62 -14.01 12.32 -14.70
C ILE A 62 -15.46 11.87 -14.87
N ASN A 63 -15.73 10.58 -14.68
CA ASN A 63 -17.06 10.02 -14.90
C ASN A 63 -18.07 10.55 -13.87
N VAL A 64 -17.71 10.61 -12.59
CA VAL A 64 -18.60 11.14 -11.54
C VAL A 64 -18.73 12.66 -11.64
N SER A 65 -17.61 13.37 -11.73
CA SER A 65 -17.59 14.84 -11.61
C SER A 65 -18.01 15.54 -12.89
N VAL A 66 -17.89 14.91 -14.06
CA VAL A 66 -18.26 15.53 -15.35
C VAL A 66 -19.45 14.83 -15.95
N ILE A 67 -19.30 13.56 -16.34
CA ILE A 67 -20.28 12.85 -17.18
C ILE A 67 -21.61 12.65 -16.43
N THR A 68 -21.55 12.14 -15.21
CA THR A 68 -22.73 11.85 -14.38
C THR A 68 -23.47 13.13 -14.01
N ILE A 69 -22.75 14.17 -13.57
CA ILE A 69 -23.34 15.47 -13.24
C ILE A 69 -24.07 16.07 -14.45
N ILE A 70 -23.43 16.12 -15.62
CA ILE A 70 -24.03 16.69 -16.84
C ILE A 70 -25.26 15.87 -17.27
N ASN A 71 -25.20 14.54 -17.20
CA ASN A 71 -26.32 13.67 -17.56
C ASN A 71 -27.52 13.85 -16.63
N ILE A 72 -27.31 13.93 -15.32
CA ILE A 72 -28.40 14.18 -14.36
C ILE A 72 -28.99 15.58 -14.57
N LEU A 73 -28.15 16.60 -14.77
CA LEU A 73 -28.61 17.97 -15.04
C LEU A 73 -29.53 18.01 -16.27
N LYS A 74 -29.08 17.42 -17.37
CA LYS A 74 -29.80 17.43 -18.65
C LYS A 74 -31.11 16.63 -18.58
N THR A 75 -31.09 15.43 -18.02
CA THR A 75 -32.30 14.61 -17.82
C THR A 75 -33.30 15.29 -16.91
N SER A 76 -32.83 15.97 -15.86
CA SER A 76 -33.69 16.74 -14.94
C SER A 76 -34.34 17.95 -15.63
N ILE A 77 -33.58 18.72 -16.41
CA ILE A 77 -34.10 19.86 -17.19
C ILE A 77 -35.11 19.39 -18.23
N PHE A 78 -34.82 18.30 -18.96
CA PHE A 78 -35.73 17.73 -19.96
C PHE A 78 -37.08 17.34 -19.34
N LEU A 79 -37.06 16.58 -18.24
CA LEU A 79 -38.30 16.06 -17.63
C LEU A 79 -39.08 17.10 -16.83
N PHE A 80 -38.42 18.00 -16.10
CA PHE A 80 -39.12 18.96 -15.22
C PHE A 80 -39.39 20.33 -15.86
N ASN A 81 -38.56 20.80 -16.80
CA ASN A 81 -38.76 22.09 -17.46
C ASN A 81 -39.30 21.95 -18.88
N GLN A 82 -38.61 21.24 -19.77
CA GLN A 82 -39.03 21.17 -21.18
C GLN A 82 -40.37 20.45 -21.35
N LYS A 83 -40.58 19.32 -20.65
CA LYS A 83 -41.88 18.61 -20.70
C LYS A 83 -43.02 19.36 -19.99
N ARG A 84 -42.69 20.38 -19.18
CA ARG A 84 -43.67 21.32 -18.63
C ARG A 84 -44.06 22.34 -19.70
N GLU A 85 -43.07 22.92 -20.39
CA GLU A 85 -43.28 23.87 -21.48
C GLU A 85 -44.07 23.24 -22.65
N ASP A 86 -43.76 21.98 -23.00
CA ASP A 86 -44.47 21.19 -24.03
C ASP A 86 -45.89 20.75 -23.59
N LYS A 87 -46.38 21.18 -22.43
CA LYS A 87 -47.67 20.78 -21.82
C LYS A 87 -47.86 19.27 -21.59
N THR A 88 -46.82 18.46 -21.77
CA THR A 88 -46.89 17.00 -21.59
C THR A 88 -47.15 16.65 -20.13
N LEU A 89 -46.54 17.39 -19.19
CA LEU A 89 -46.85 17.27 -17.75
C LEU A 89 -48.30 17.67 -17.43
N ASN A 90 -48.84 18.69 -18.09
CA ASN A 90 -50.22 19.14 -17.90
C ASN A 90 -51.21 18.07 -18.38
N PHE A 91 -50.92 17.42 -19.51
CA PHE A 91 -51.72 16.29 -20.01
C PHE A 91 -51.72 15.10 -19.04
N MET A 92 -50.58 14.77 -18.42
CA MET A 92 -50.54 13.71 -17.39
C MET A 92 -51.38 14.07 -16.16
N VAL A 93 -51.33 15.33 -15.72
CA VAL A 93 -52.14 15.81 -14.58
C VAL A 93 -53.63 15.81 -14.93
N ALA A 94 -54.00 16.20 -16.16
CA ALA A 94 -55.37 16.18 -16.66
C ALA A 94 -55.97 14.76 -16.75
N GLN A 95 -55.14 13.72 -16.84
CA GLN A 95 -55.57 12.31 -16.76
C GLN A 95 -55.76 11.79 -15.32
N ASN A 96 -56.04 12.68 -14.36
CA ASN A 96 -56.26 12.35 -12.94
C ASN A 96 -55.08 11.65 -12.22
N LEU A 97 -53.84 11.83 -12.69
CA LEU A 97 -52.65 11.35 -11.97
C LEU A 97 -52.27 12.32 -10.84
N PRO A 98 -52.11 11.84 -9.59
CA PRO A 98 -51.72 12.72 -8.50
C PRO A 98 -50.28 13.23 -8.71
N ARG A 99 -50.09 14.54 -8.49
CA ARG A 99 -48.79 15.23 -8.65
C ARG A 99 -47.65 14.55 -7.88
N THR A 100 -47.95 14.01 -6.70
CA THR A 100 -46.96 13.27 -5.89
C THR A 100 -46.43 12.04 -6.60
N ARG A 101 -47.29 11.26 -7.27
CA ARG A 101 -46.87 10.08 -8.04
C ARG A 101 -46.03 10.47 -9.24
N ILE A 102 -46.39 11.54 -9.95
CA ILE A 102 -45.61 12.03 -11.09
C ILE A 102 -44.21 12.43 -10.62
N PHE A 103 -44.09 13.22 -9.56
CA PHE A 103 -42.81 13.66 -9.01
C PHE A 103 -41.88 12.49 -8.66
N PHE A 104 -42.36 11.54 -7.84
CA PHE A 104 -41.53 10.39 -7.45
C PHE A 104 -41.22 9.45 -8.61
N THR A 105 -42.15 9.27 -9.55
CA THR A 105 -41.88 8.46 -10.75
C THR A 105 -40.79 9.09 -11.60
N THR A 106 -40.84 10.42 -11.80
CA THR A 106 -39.80 11.16 -12.54
C THR A 106 -38.42 11.04 -11.86
N LEU A 107 -38.35 11.16 -10.53
CA LEU A 107 -37.10 10.98 -9.78
C LEU A 107 -36.51 9.57 -9.97
N VAL A 108 -37.36 8.54 -9.91
CA VAL A 108 -36.96 7.14 -10.13
C VAL A 108 -36.49 6.94 -11.58
N VAL A 109 -37.14 7.56 -12.57
CA VAL A 109 -36.73 7.51 -13.98
C VAL A 109 -35.33 8.14 -14.16
N ILE A 110 -35.09 9.33 -13.62
CA ILE A 110 -33.79 10.00 -13.73
C ILE A 110 -32.69 9.14 -13.09
N THR A 111 -32.93 8.68 -11.86
CA THR A 111 -31.96 7.88 -11.10
C THR A 111 -31.67 6.55 -11.80
N SER A 112 -32.70 5.83 -12.22
CA SER A 112 -32.56 4.53 -12.91
C SER A 112 -31.83 4.67 -14.24
N ASN A 113 -32.12 5.69 -15.05
CA ASN A 113 -31.43 5.92 -16.33
C ASN A 113 -29.92 6.11 -16.14
N ASN A 114 -29.52 6.94 -15.17
CA ASN A 114 -28.09 7.16 -14.89
C ASN A 114 -27.44 5.92 -14.26
N PHE A 115 -28.15 5.20 -13.39
CA PHE A 115 -27.64 3.95 -12.82
C PHE A 115 -27.46 2.85 -13.89
N PHE A 116 -28.38 2.71 -14.84
CA PHE A 116 -28.24 1.78 -15.96
C PHE A 116 -27.01 2.10 -16.81
N LEU A 117 -26.70 3.38 -17.01
CA LEU A 117 -25.47 3.79 -17.71
C LEU A 117 -24.21 3.36 -16.93
N SER A 118 -24.17 3.58 -15.61
CA SER A 118 -23.09 3.08 -14.75
C SER A 118 -22.97 1.55 -14.76
N LEU A 119 -24.10 0.84 -14.81
CA LEU A 119 -24.14 -0.62 -14.90
C LEU A 119 -23.57 -1.12 -16.24
N ILE A 120 -23.92 -0.48 -17.35
CA ILE A 120 -23.34 -0.79 -18.68
C ILE A 120 -21.83 -0.57 -18.66
N ASN A 121 -21.37 0.55 -18.09
CA ASN A 121 -19.95 0.85 -17.96
C ASN A 121 -19.21 -0.21 -17.12
N TYR A 122 -19.80 -0.63 -15.99
CA TYR A 122 -19.27 -1.71 -15.15
C TYR A 122 -19.14 -3.04 -15.91
N ILE A 123 -20.16 -3.41 -16.69
CA ILE A 123 -20.14 -4.64 -17.49
C ILE A 123 -19.03 -4.57 -18.54
N ILE A 124 -18.91 -3.47 -19.27
CA ILE A 124 -17.88 -3.30 -20.30
C ILE A 124 -16.47 -3.49 -19.72
N LEU A 125 -16.18 -2.82 -18.60
CA LEU A 125 -14.85 -2.87 -17.96
C LEU A 125 -14.47 -4.29 -17.53
N ASN A 126 -15.35 -4.97 -16.80
CA ASN A 126 -15.07 -6.30 -16.28
C ASN A 126 -15.10 -7.38 -17.38
N LEU A 127 -15.90 -7.20 -18.42
CA LEU A 127 -15.94 -8.15 -19.54
C LEU A 127 -14.66 -8.06 -20.38
N ILE A 128 -14.15 -6.85 -20.63
CA ILE A 128 -12.89 -6.66 -21.37
C ILE A 128 -11.70 -7.17 -20.55
N ASP A 129 -11.66 -6.89 -19.25
CA ASP A 129 -10.62 -7.41 -18.33
C ASP A 129 -10.59 -8.95 -18.33
N PHE A 130 -11.76 -9.58 -18.19
CA PHE A 130 -11.91 -11.03 -18.26
C PHE A 130 -11.46 -11.62 -19.60
N LEU A 131 -11.83 -11.01 -20.72
CA LEU A 131 -11.45 -11.49 -22.05
C LEU A 131 -9.94 -11.41 -22.30
N SER A 132 -9.22 -10.50 -21.64
CA SER A 132 -7.79 -10.31 -21.84
C SER A 132 -6.94 -11.38 -21.16
N SER A 133 -7.25 -11.72 -19.91
CA SER A 133 -6.43 -12.62 -19.12
C SER A 133 -7.06 -14.00 -18.88
N MET A 134 -8.30 -14.21 -19.34
CA MET A 134 -9.14 -15.38 -19.06
C MET A 134 -9.34 -15.65 -17.55
N ASN A 135 -8.99 -14.67 -16.72
CA ASN A 135 -9.15 -14.65 -15.27
C ASN A 135 -9.65 -13.26 -14.86
N PHE A 136 -10.26 -13.14 -13.68
CA PHE A 136 -10.63 -11.83 -13.16
C PHE A 136 -9.46 -11.24 -12.37
N ASP A 137 -9.05 -10.02 -12.71
CA ASP A 137 -8.18 -9.25 -11.84
C ASP A 137 -9.01 -8.83 -10.60
N HIS A 138 -8.69 -9.45 -9.45
CA HIS A 138 -9.42 -9.20 -8.21
C HIS A 138 -9.37 -7.72 -7.77
N VAL A 139 -8.30 -7.00 -8.13
CA VAL A 139 -8.17 -5.56 -7.81
C VAL A 139 -9.15 -4.76 -8.67
N ILE A 140 -9.17 -4.96 -9.99
CA ILE A 140 -10.10 -4.27 -10.90
C ILE A 140 -11.56 -4.59 -10.56
N LEU A 141 -11.87 -5.87 -10.33
CA LEU A 141 -13.23 -6.28 -9.98
C LEU A 141 -13.72 -5.59 -8.69
N ARG A 142 -12.86 -5.52 -7.66
CA ARG A 142 -13.18 -4.84 -6.40
C ARG A 142 -13.43 -3.34 -6.63
N ILE A 143 -12.50 -2.66 -7.30
CA ILE A 143 -12.58 -1.21 -7.51
C ILE A 143 -13.80 -0.84 -8.37
N THR A 144 -14.06 -1.58 -9.45
CA THR A 144 -15.23 -1.35 -10.32
C THR A 144 -16.56 -1.64 -9.60
N THR A 145 -16.60 -2.65 -8.72
CA THR A 145 -17.79 -2.96 -7.92
C THR A 145 -18.08 -1.86 -6.90
N VAL A 146 -17.05 -1.36 -6.21
CA VAL A 146 -17.19 -0.21 -5.30
C VAL A 146 -17.66 1.02 -6.09
N TYR A 147 -17.08 1.27 -7.26
CA TYR A 147 -17.51 2.35 -8.15
C TYR A 147 -19.00 2.24 -8.56
N LEU A 148 -19.51 1.04 -8.84
CA LEU A 148 -20.92 0.84 -9.19
C LEU A 148 -21.84 1.22 -8.03
N VAL A 149 -21.55 0.73 -6.82
CA VAL A 149 -22.32 1.04 -5.60
C VAL A 149 -22.26 2.53 -5.29
N TYR A 150 -21.06 3.10 -5.38
CA TYR A 150 -20.83 4.52 -5.19
C TYR A 150 -21.58 5.39 -6.20
N SER A 151 -21.57 5.02 -7.48
CA SER A 151 -22.32 5.73 -8.53
C SER A 151 -23.82 5.70 -8.28
N PHE A 152 -24.37 4.57 -7.80
CA PHE A 152 -25.77 4.50 -7.43
C PHE A 152 -26.13 5.50 -6.32
N LEU A 153 -25.32 5.58 -5.26
CA LEU A 153 -25.56 6.51 -4.16
C LEU A 153 -25.47 7.97 -4.62
N ILE A 154 -24.45 8.32 -5.40
CA ILE A 154 -24.27 9.68 -5.92
C ILE A 154 -25.40 10.08 -6.85
N THR A 155 -25.83 9.20 -7.75
CA THR A 155 -26.91 9.54 -8.69
C THR A 155 -28.19 9.90 -7.95
N ILE A 156 -28.51 9.21 -6.85
CA ILE A 156 -29.62 9.56 -5.96
C ILE A 156 -29.41 10.95 -5.32
N LEU A 157 -28.25 11.20 -4.72
CA LEU A 157 -27.92 12.46 -4.04
C LEU A 157 -27.98 13.65 -5.00
N LEU A 158 -27.29 13.55 -6.14
CA LEU A 158 -27.23 14.60 -7.15
C LEU A 158 -28.57 14.86 -7.81
N THR A 159 -29.36 13.82 -8.11
CA THR A 159 -30.70 14.02 -8.70
C THR A 159 -31.58 14.84 -7.79
N ASN A 160 -31.62 14.51 -6.49
CA ASN A 160 -32.43 15.27 -5.53
C ASN A 160 -31.95 16.72 -5.39
N PHE A 161 -30.63 16.94 -5.37
CA PHE A 161 -30.05 18.26 -5.26
C PHE A 161 -30.30 19.14 -6.50
N ILE A 162 -30.12 18.59 -7.71
CA ILE A 162 -30.36 19.32 -8.97
C ILE A 162 -31.85 19.65 -9.12
N VAL A 163 -32.74 18.70 -8.81
CA VAL A 163 -34.18 18.95 -8.86
C VAL A 163 -34.59 20.04 -7.85
N PHE A 164 -33.97 20.05 -6.67
CA PHE A 164 -34.13 21.14 -5.71
C PHE A 164 -33.71 22.49 -6.28
N LEU A 165 -32.54 22.59 -6.90
CA LEU A 165 -32.10 23.83 -7.54
C LEU A 165 -33.05 24.30 -8.64
N ILE A 166 -33.52 23.37 -9.50
CA ILE A 166 -34.47 23.68 -10.59
C ILE A 166 -35.79 24.27 -10.05
N PHE A 167 -36.25 23.86 -8.88
CA PHE A 167 -37.50 24.37 -8.31
C PHE A 167 -37.34 25.60 -7.44
N MET A 168 -36.15 25.82 -6.86
CA MET A 168 -35.88 26.99 -6.03
C MET A 168 -35.38 28.17 -6.86
N VAL A 169 -34.71 27.90 -7.97
CA VAL A 169 -34.02 28.89 -8.80
C VAL A 169 -34.26 28.59 -10.28
N ASN A 170 -34.00 29.54 -11.17
CA ASN A 170 -34.16 29.34 -12.61
C ASN A 170 -33.10 28.37 -13.18
N THR A 171 -33.37 27.81 -14.36
CA THR A 171 -32.49 26.89 -15.10
C THR A 171 -31.09 27.45 -15.31
N GLN A 172 -30.98 28.73 -15.69
CA GLN A 172 -29.70 29.39 -15.93
C GLN A 172 -28.81 29.39 -14.68
N ILE A 173 -29.39 29.76 -13.53
CA ILE A 173 -28.65 29.80 -12.26
C ILE A 173 -28.29 28.38 -11.82
N THR A 174 -29.20 27.42 -12.02
CA THR A 174 -28.91 25.99 -11.76
C THR A 174 -27.69 25.54 -12.56
N THR A 175 -27.63 25.84 -13.86
CA THR A 175 -26.48 25.50 -14.71
C THR A 175 -25.19 26.15 -14.21
N ILE A 176 -25.22 27.43 -13.82
CA ILE A 176 -24.04 28.13 -13.27
C ILE A 176 -23.53 27.42 -12.00
N VAL A 177 -24.43 27.12 -11.06
CA VAL A 177 -24.09 26.41 -9.82
C VAL A 177 -23.52 25.02 -10.11
N MET A 178 -24.08 24.29 -11.07
CA MET A 178 -23.57 22.97 -11.44
C MET A 178 -22.18 23.06 -12.08
N THR A 179 -21.91 24.05 -12.93
CA THR A 179 -20.57 24.27 -13.49
C THR A 179 -19.54 24.52 -12.39
N LEU A 180 -19.88 25.31 -11.36
CA LEU A 180 -19.01 25.53 -10.21
C LEU A 180 -18.74 24.23 -9.43
N ILE A 181 -19.76 23.39 -9.25
CA ILE A 181 -19.60 22.09 -8.58
C ILE A 181 -18.66 21.16 -9.37
N VAL A 182 -18.78 21.12 -10.69
CA VAL A 182 -17.86 20.37 -11.56
C VAL A 182 -16.42 20.88 -11.36
N SER A 183 -16.21 22.20 -11.36
CA SER A 183 -14.89 22.78 -11.09
C SER A 183 -14.35 22.45 -9.70
N PHE A 184 -15.20 22.50 -8.67
CA PHE A 184 -14.80 22.12 -7.31
C PHE A 184 -14.45 20.63 -7.18
N GLY A 185 -15.00 19.75 -8.02
CA GLY A 185 -14.59 18.34 -8.08
C GLY A 185 -13.09 18.16 -8.29
N PHE A 186 -12.52 18.88 -9.25
CA PHE A 186 -11.08 18.81 -9.57
C PHE A 186 -10.19 19.50 -8.53
N ILE A 187 -10.73 20.47 -7.78
CA ILE A 187 -9.98 21.25 -6.78
C ILE A 187 -10.16 20.67 -5.36
N SER A 188 -11.04 19.67 -5.20
CA SER A 188 -11.48 19.14 -3.90
C SER A 188 -10.37 18.51 -3.05
N SER A 189 -9.26 18.12 -3.66
CA SER A 189 -8.08 17.52 -3.04
C SER A 189 -6.98 18.51 -2.66
N LEU A 190 -7.06 19.80 -3.06
CA LEU A 190 -6.02 20.77 -2.71
C LEU A 190 -5.76 20.88 -1.20
N PRO A 191 -6.77 20.93 -0.32
CA PRO A 191 -6.52 20.97 1.13
C PRO A 191 -5.73 19.74 1.61
N TYR A 192 -5.98 18.58 1.02
CA TYR A 192 -5.27 17.34 1.33
C TYR A 192 -3.80 17.43 0.87
N GLN A 193 -3.55 17.87 -0.36
CA GLN A 193 -2.19 18.04 -0.89
C GLN A 193 -1.36 19.05 -0.09
N PHE A 194 -1.97 20.17 0.33
CA PHE A 194 -1.27 21.14 1.16
C PHE A 194 -0.91 20.58 2.54
N LEU A 195 -1.81 19.79 3.13
CA LEU A 195 -1.53 19.12 4.40
C LEU A 195 -0.35 18.16 4.26
N THR A 196 -0.40 17.22 3.33
CA THR A 196 0.64 16.19 3.16
C THR A 196 1.99 16.81 2.81
N SER A 197 2.01 17.80 1.90
CA SER A 197 3.23 18.55 1.57
C SER A 197 3.81 19.27 2.79
N SER A 198 2.96 19.91 3.61
CA SER A 198 3.41 20.58 4.83
C SER A 198 3.96 19.61 5.88
N GLU A 199 3.44 18.39 5.94
CA GLU A 199 3.86 17.38 6.92
C GLU A 199 5.14 16.67 6.52
N ASN A 200 5.38 16.49 5.22
CA ASN A 200 6.62 15.88 4.71
C ASN A 200 7.90 16.63 5.11
N ILE A 201 7.79 17.92 5.42
CA ILE A 201 8.91 18.77 5.84
C ILE A 201 8.98 19.02 7.35
N LYS A 202 7.96 18.63 8.12
CA LYS A 202 7.87 18.89 9.56
C LYS A 202 8.55 17.79 10.37
N ASN A 203 9.12 18.19 11.52
CA ASN A 203 9.77 17.30 12.46
C ASN A 203 9.13 17.41 13.85
N LEU A 204 8.94 16.29 14.53
CA LEU A 204 8.49 16.23 15.92
C LEU A 204 9.64 15.83 16.84
N THR A 205 9.67 16.43 18.03
CA THR A 205 10.63 16.10 19.08
C THR A 205 10.00 15.11 20.04
N PHE A 206 10.72 14.01 20.29
CA PHE A 206 10.36 12.97 21.24
C PHE A 206 11.37 12.97 22.38
N THR A 207 10.89 12.83 23.60
CA THR A 207 11.71 12.79 24.82
C THR A 207 11.55 11.41 25.48
N SER A 208 12.68 10.74 25.69
CA SER A 208 12.70 9.46 26.40
C SER A 208 12.50 9.67 27.91
N SER A 209 12.27 8.58 28.64
CA SER A 209 12.24 8.60 30.11
C SER A 209 13.58 9.01 30.75
N GLN A 210 14.67 9.00 29.98
CA GLN A 210 16.01 9.43 30.40
C GLN A 210 16.34 10.86 29.94
N ASN A 211 15.35 11.63 29.50
CA ASN A 211 15.49 12.99 28.96
C ASN A 211 16.39 13.11 27.73
N THR A 212 16.56 12.02 26.97
CA THR A 212 17.20 12.09 25.65
C THR A 212 16.18 12.50 24.60
N SER A 213 16.48 13.56 23.86
CA SER A 213 15.62 14.07 22.79
C SER A 213 16.00 13.46 21.45
N SER A 214 15.01 12.95 20.72
CA SER A 214 15.15 12.47 19.35
C SER A 214 14.20 13.22 18.43
N LEU A 215 14.70 13.68 17.30
CA LEU A 215 13.93 14.39 16.29
C LEU A 215 13.55 13.41 15.16
N GLN A 216 12.27 13.36 14.81
CA GLN A 216 11.75 12.48 13.78
C GLN A 216 10.86 13.26 12.81
N ARG A 217 10.95 12.94 11.50
CA ARG A 217 10.04 13.54 10.51
C ARG A 217 8.62 13.03 10.72
N VAL A 218 7.64 13.89 10.52
CA VAL A 218 6.22 13.53 10.61
C VAL A 218 5.87 12.43 9.60
N SER A 219 6.39 12.50 8.38
CA SER A 219 6.20 11.47 7.35
C SER A 219 6.74 10.10 7.75
N ASP A 220 7.95 10.02 8.32
CA ASP A 220 8.53 8.76 8.79
C ASP A 220 7.71 8.10 9.91
N ILE A 221 7.00 8.90 10.72
CA ILE A 221 6.08 8.41 11.75
C ILE A 221 4.78 7.91 11.10
N TYR A 222 4.21 8.66 10.17
CA TYR A 222 3.04 8.21 9.39
C TYR A 222 3.31 6.90 8.67
N ASP A 223 4.46 6.78 8.01
CA ASP A 223 4.89 5.55 7.34
C ASP A 223 4.99 4.38 8.32
N ALA A 224 5.54 4.61 9.52
CA ALA A 224 5.63 3.58 10.56
C ALA A 224 4.25 3.10 11.02
N PHE A 225 3.30 4.01 11.28
CA PHE A 225 1.94 3.65 11.68
C PHE A 225 1.12 3.04 10.53
N ASN A 226 1.30 3.51 9.30
CA ASN A 226 0.69 2.94 8.10
C ASN A 226 1.18 1.51 7.88
N PHE A 227 2.50 1.29 8.00
CA PHE A 227 3.08 -0.05 7.97
C PHE A 227 2.45 -0.97 9.03
N GLN A 228 2.34 -0.53 10.29
CA GLN A 228 1.67 -1.31 11.34
C GLN A 228 0.21 -1.64 11.01
N LYS A 229 -0.55 -0.67 10.50
CA LYS A 229 -1.94 -0.85 10.08
C LYS A 229 -2.05 -1.93 9.00
N TYR A 230 -1.26 -1.82 7.94
CA TYR A 230 -1.35 -2.72 6.79
C TYR A 230 -0.86 -4.13 7.11
N VAL A 231 0.24 -4.28 7.85
CA VAL A 231 0.74 -5.58 8.29
C VAL A 231 -0.25 -6.27 9.23
N LYS A 232 -0.84 -5.54 10.19
CA LYS A 232 -1.83 -6.10 11.12
C LYS A 232 -3.11 -6.57 10.41
N LEU A 233 -3.54 -5.88 9.36
CA LEU A 233 -4.71 -6.22 8.55
C LEU A 233 -4.43 -7.30 7.49
N GLY A 234 -3.17 -7.72 7.30
CA GLY A 234 -2.79 -8.64 6.21
C GLY A 234 -2.93 -8.00 4.82
N LYS A 235 -2.81 -6.67 4.74
CA LYS A 235 -2.94 -5.86 3.51
C LYS A 235 -1.58 -5.34 3.07
N PHE A 236 -0.65 -6.26 2.86
CA PHE A 236 0.74 -6.01 2.53
C PHE A 236 1.28 -7.23 1.80
N ALA A 237 2.25 -7.08 0.91
CA ALA A 237 2.84 -8.25 0.24
C ALA A 237 3.46 -9.20 1.28
N TYR A 238 3.42 -10.51 1.01
CA TYR A 238 3.86 -11.55 1.94
C TYR A 238 3.24 -11.36 3.35
N PRO A 239 1.91 -11.46 3.48
CA PRO A 239 1.19 -11.05 4.67
C PRO A 239 1.58 -11.82 5.93
N ASN A 240 1.92 -13.11 5.82
CA ASN A 240 2.29 -13.95 6.97
C ASN A 240 3.73 -13.65 7.42
N LEU A 241 4.67 -13.58 6.48
CA LEU A 241 6.08 -13.26 6.73
C LEU A 241 6.22 -11.86 7.33
N SER A 242 5.54 -10.87 6.75
CA SER A 242 5.57 -9.50 7.24
C SER A 242 5.02 -9.39 8.65
N LYS A 243 3.92 -10.09 8.94
CA LYS A 243 3.34 -10.13 10.28
C LYS A 243 4.24 -10.82 11.28
N PHE A 244 4.91 -11.91 10.89
CA PHE A 244 5.88 -12.61 11.73
C PHE A 244 7.03 -11.69 12.16
N ILE A 245 7.73 -11.09 11.19
CA ILE A 245 8.88 -10.21 11.46
C ILE A 245 8.44 -9.01 12.30
N ASN A 246 7.34 -8.35 11.91
CA ASN A 246 6.85 -7.17 12.61
C ASN A 246 6.54 -7.47 14.08
N ASN A 247 5.80 -8.54 14.35
CA ASN A 247 5.41 -8.91 15.71
C ASN A 247 6.61 -9.27 16.58
N GLU A 248 7.59 -9.97 16.02
CA GLU A 248 8.82 -10.32 16.74
C GLU A 248 9.68 -9.08 17.03
N PHE A 249 9.77 -8.12 16.11
CA PHE A 249 10.58 -6.92 16.27
C PHE A 249 10.00 -5.92 17.29
N ILE A 250 8.67 -5.79 17.34
CA ILE A 250 7.98 -4.90 18.29
C ILE A 250 7.73 -5.55 19.66
N LYS A 251 7.94 -6.87 19.79
CA LYS A 251 7.75 -7.58 21.06
C LYS A 251 8.60 -6.93 22.15
N LYS A 252 8.02 -6.80 23.36
CA LYS A 252 8.63 -6.08 24.50
C LYS A 252 10.05 -6.56 24.86
N GLU A 253 10.34 -7.84 24.66
CA GLU A 253 11.64 -8.47 24.92
C GLU A 253 12.74 -8.07 23.91
N ASN A 254 12.34 -7.72 22.69
CA ASN A 254 13.25 -7.44 21.58
C ASN A 254 13.41 -5.93 21.35
N GLN A 255 12.29 -5.23 21.13
CA GLN A 255 12.19 -3.77 20.88
C GLN A 255 13.41 -3.18 20.13
N PHE A 256 13.69 -3.72 18.95
CA PHE A 256 14.90 -3.35 18.22
C PHE A 256 14.89 -1.88 17.80
N ARG A 257 16.05 -1.23 17.97
CA ARG A 257 16.30 0.15 17.54
C ARG A 257 17.32 0.15 16.41
N THR A 258 17.14 1.02 15.43
CA THR A 258 18.07 1.14 14.29
C THR A 258 19.52 1.39 14.75
N SER A 259 19.72 2.20 15.80
CA SER A 259 21.06 2.55 16.30
C SER A 259 21.80 1.40 16.97
N SER A 260 21.09 0.44 17.56
CA SER A 260 21.68 -0.71 18.25
C SER A 260 21.46 -2.02 17.51
N PHE A 261 20.93 -1.99 16.29
CA PHE A 261 20.48 -3.20 15.60
C PHE A 261 21.58 -4.22 15.34
N ASN A 262 22.82 -3.74 15.14
CA ASN A 262 24.00 -4.57 14.89
C ASN A 262 24.81 -4.84 16.17
N SER A 263 24.27 -4.56 17.36
CA SER A 263 24.93 -4.97 18.61
C SER A 263 24.90 -6.49 18.76
N GLU A 264 25.93 -7.06 19.36
CA GLU A 264 26.05 -8.52 19.56
C GLU A 264 24.83 -9.11 20.28
N GLU A 265 24.31 -8.43 21.30
CA GLU A 265 23.09 -8.84 22.01
C GLU A 265 21.88 -8.92 21.06
N ASN A 266 21.69 -7.92 20.19
CA ASN A 266 20.57 -7.90 19.27
C ASN A 266 20.74 -8.92 18.14
N ILE A 267 21.96 -9.13 17.65
CA ILE A 267 22.28 -10.19 16.68
C ILE A 267 21.89 -11.55 17.26
N ASN A 268 22.23 -11.81 18.53
CA ASN A 268 21.85 -13.05 19.22
C ASN A 268 20.33 -13.20 19.38
N LYS A 269 19.60 -12.12 19.70
CA LYS A 269 18.12 -12.18 19.73
C LYS A 269 17.52 -12.45 18.35
N ARG A 270 18.08 -11.87 17.29
CA ARG A 270 17.60 -12.09 15.91
C ARG A 270 17.80 -13.52 15.45
N ILE A 271 18.94 -14.15 15.74
CA ILE A 271 19.14 -15.55 15.36
C ILE A 271 18.11 -16.47 16.05
N GLU A 272 17.76 -16.18 17.31
CA GLU A 272 16.70 -16.92 18.04
C GLU A 272 15.31 -16.73 17.40
N ILE A 273 15.01 -15.57 16.82
CA ILE A 273 13.76 -15.36 16.07
C ILE A 273 13.72 -16.30 14.85
N TRP A 274 14.81 -16.35 14.08
CA TRP A 274 14.88 -17.18 12.88
C TRP A 274 14.92 -18.68 13.19
N LYS A 275 15.51 -19.09 14.32
CA LYS A 275 15.47 -20.48 14.81
C LYS A 275 14.04 -21.01 14.96
N LYS A 276 13.08 -20.18 15.38
CA LYS A 276 11.66 -20.57 15.50
C LYS A 276 11.05 -21.08 14.19
N LEU A 277 11.59 -20.68 13.04
CA LEU A 277 11.14 -21.13 11.72
C LEU A 277 11.79 -22.46 11.29
N GLY A 278 12.80 -22.96 12.01
CA GLY A 278 13.54 -24.16 11.65
C GLY A 278 14.51 -23.97 10.48
N ILE A 279 14.84 -22.71 10.14
CA ILE A 279 15.73 -22.38 9.02
C ILE A 279 17.20 -22.21 9.45
N ILE A 280 17.48 -22.37 10.74
CA ILE A 280 18.83 -22.34 11.30
C ILE A 280 19.27 -23.77 11.57
N ASN A 281 20.41 -24.14 11.02
CA ASN A 281 21.13 -25.34 11.37
C ASN A 281 21.95 -25.08 12.64
N GLU A 282 21.59 -25.78 13.71
CA GLU A 282 22.30 -25.70 14.99
C GLU A 282 23.58 -26.54 15.01
N LEU A 283 23.74 -27.45 14.05
CA LEU A 283 24.95 -28.26 13.92
C LEU A 283 26.10 -27.41 13.37
N ASN A 284 27.30 -27.68 13.89
CA ASN A 284 28.52 -27.05 13.41
C ASN A 284 28.76 -27.42 11.93
N ILE A 285 28.98 -26.40 11.10
CA ILE A 285 29.43 -26.56 9.72
C ILE A 285 30.92 -26.22 9.64
N GLU A 286 31.68 -27.17 9.11
CA GLU A 286 33.11 -27.01 8.85
C GLU A 286 33.33 -26.48 7.44
N ILE A 287 34.04 -25.36 7.34
CA ILE A 287 34.50 -24.77 6.10
C ILE A 287 35.99 -25.05 6.00
N PHE A 288 36.38 -25.74 4.94
CA PHE A 288 37.77 -26.00 4.63
C PHE A 288 38.07 -25.53 3.21
N ILE A 289 38.96 -24.55 3.11
CA ILE A 289 39.46 -23.98 1.85
C ILE A 289 40.95 -24.28 1.80
N GLU A 290 41.38 -24.99 0.77
CA GLU A 290 42.76 -25.45 0.64
C GLU A 290 43.40 -24.96 -0.66
N ASP A 291 44.68 -24.59 -0.58
CA ASP A 291 45.54 -24.24 -1.72
C ASP A 291 45.03 -23.08 -2.59
N VAL A 292 44.37 -22.09 -1.98
CA VAL A 292 43.88 -20.91 -2.68
C VAL A 292 44.93 -19.80 -2.66
N GLU A 293 45.18 -19.20 -3.82
CA GLU A 293 46.15 -18.12 -3.97
C GLU A 293 45.64 -16.80 -3.42
N LEU A 294 46.50 -16.12 -2.66
CA LEU A 294 46.25 -14.79 -2.14
C LEU A 294 46.36 -13.74 -3.25
N SER A 295 45.35 -12.89 -3.37
CA SER A 295 45.37 -11.75 -4.31
C SER A 295 45.82 -10.46 -3.62
N SER A 296 45.28 -10.16 -2.44
CA SER A 296 45.68 -8.98 -1.65
C SER A 296 45.42 -9.18 -0.16
N VAL A 297 46.15 -8.44 0.68
CA VAL A 297 45.96 -8.37 2.14
C VAL A 297 46.09 -6.92 2.59
N ARG A 298 45.36 -6.56 3.64
CA ARG A 298 45.45 -5.22 4.25
C ARG A 298 46.81 -4.99 4.90
N ILE A 299 47.45 -3.87 4.58
CA ILE A 299 48.83 -3.53 5.03
C ILE A 299 48.92 -3.38 6.57
N ASP A 300 47.83 -3.00 7.21
CA ASP A 300 47.67 -2.78 8.65
C ASP A 300 47.13 -4.00 9.42
N SER A 301 47.02 -5.17 8.76
CA SER A 301 46.61 -6.41 9.41
C SER A 301 47.79 -7.18 10.03
N GLU A 302 47.49 -8.10 10.95
CA GLU A 302 48.47 -9.07 11.47
C GLU A 302 49.07 -9.95 10.35
N LEU A 303 48.38 -10.03 9.20
CA LEU A 303 48.76 -10.77 8.01
C LEU A 303 49.67 -9.98 7.05
N ARG A 304 50.19 -8.81 7.44
CA ARG A 304 51.06 -7.93 6.63
C ARG A 304 52.29 -8.62 6.02
N SER A 305 52.73 -9.75 6.58
CA SER A 305 53.84 -10.56 6.08
C SER A 305 53.48 -11.30 4.79
N TRP A 306 52.21 -11.46 4.46
CA TRP A 306 51.74 -12.27 3.34
C TRP A 306 51.81 -11.49 2.02
N GLN A 307 52.14 -12.17 0.93
CA GLN A 307 52.31 -11.57 -0.39
C GLN A 307 51.36 -12.19 -1.42
N THR A 308 50.97 -11.39 -2.42
CA THR A 308 50.20 -11.87 -3.58
C THR A 308 50.87 -13.10 -4.19
N GLY A 309 50.10 -14.16 -4.40
CA GLY A 309 50.56 -15.48 -4.89
C GLY A 309 50.87 -16.50 -3.78
N ASP A 310 50.87 -16.10 -2.51
CA ASP A 310 50.99 -17.05 -1.39
C ASP A 310 49.79 -18.01 -1.36
N LYS A 311 50.01 -19.29 -1.02
CA LYS A 311 48.95 -20.29 -0.89
C LYS A 311 48.38 -20.29 0.52
N ILE A 312 47.07 -20.17 0.62
CA ILE A 312 46.34 -20.09 1.88
C ILE A 312 45.50 -21.35 2.09
N GLU A 313 45.46 -21.77 3.35
CA GLU A 313 44.54 -22.75 3.89
C GLU A 313 43.69 -22.06 4.96
N LEU A 314 42.37 -22.15 4.83
CA LEU A 314 41.42 -21.62 5.80
C LEU A 314 40.56 -22.76 6.31
N HIS A 315 40.50 -22.85 7.63
CA HIS A 315 39.64 -23.78 8.35
C HIS A 315 38.77 -22.99 9.32
N ALA A 316 37.45 -23.07 9.18
CA ALA A 316 36.50 -22.37 10.02
C ALA A 316 35.39 -23.30 10.47
N ILE A 317 34.97 -23.19 11.73
CA ILE A 317 33.80 -23.89 12.25
C ILE A 317 32.74 -22.85 12.57
N LEU A 318 31.62 -22.92 11.86
CA LEU A 318 30.49 -22.04 12.07
C LEU A 318 29.34 -22.77 12.76
N LYS A 319 28.68 -22.08 13.69
CA LYS A 319 27.44 -22.52 14.33
C LYS A 319 26.27 -21.64 13.88
N ASN A 320 25.04 -22.11 14.09
CA ASN A 320 23.82 -21.37 13.76
C ASN A 320 23.79 -20.87 12.30
N THR A 321 24.25 -21.69 11.35
CA THR A 321 24.23 -21.32 9.93
C THR A 321 22.82 -21.46 9.38
N PHE A 322 22.51 -20.78 8.28
CA PHE A 322 21.22 -20.92 7.63
C PHE A 322 21.17 -22.20 6.78
N ILE A 323 20.00 -22.81 6.62
CA ILE A 323 19.80 -23.91 5.68
C ILE A 323 19.91 -23.41 4.23
N SER A 324 20.17 -24.31 3.27
CA SER A 324 20.18 -23.96 1.85
C SER A 324 18.76 -23.77 1.31
N MET A 325 18.63 -23.09 0.17
CA MET A 325 17.33 -22.94 -0.52
C MET A 325 16.67 -24.29 -0.84
N GLN A 326 17.46 -25.30 -1.22
CA GLN A 326 16.93 -26.66 -1.46
C GLN A 326 16.43 -27.33 -0.18
N GLN A 327 17.11 -27.09 0.95
CA GLN A 327 16.68 -27.59 2.25
C GLN A 327 15.40 -26.87 2.71
N LEU A 328 15.25 -25.58 2.42
CA LEU A 328 14.02 -24.82 2.67
C LEU A 328 12.84 -25.41 1.88
N ASP A 329 13.02 -25.69 0.58
CA ASP A 329 12.01 -26.36 -0.25
C ASP A 329 11.60 -27.72 0.31
N ASN A 330 12.57 -28.51 0.78
CA ASN A 330 12.31 -29.81 1.39
C ASN A 330 11.56 -29.67 2.72
N LEU A 331 11.91 -28.66 3.53
CA LEU A 331 11.24 -28.38 4.80
C LEU A 331 9.77 -28.03 4.58
N ILE A 332 9.47 -27.24 3.53
CA ILE A 332 8.10 -26.89 3.12
C ILE A 332 7.32 -28.13 2.66
N LYS A 333 7.92 -28.97 1.81
CA LYS A 333 7.25 -30.16 1.25
C LYS A 333 7.00 -31.26 2.29
N ASN A 334 7.94 -31.46 3.21
CA ASN A 334 7.91 -32.59 4.15
C ASN A 334 7.11 -32.31 5.42
N ASN A 335 6.78 -31.04 5.72
CA ASN A 335 6.08 -30.65 6.94
C ASN A 335 4.80 -29.81 6.67
N PRO A 336 3.77 -30.40 6.04
CA PRO A 336 2.54 -29.67 5.69
C PRO A 336 1.73 -29.18 6.91
N ASN A 337 1.98 -29.73 8.11
CA ASN A 337 1.31 -29.33 9.35
C ASN A 337 2.08 -28.29 10.17
N ASN A 338 3.18 -27.72 9.64
CA ASN A 338 3.96 -26.73 10.36
C ASN A 338 3.13 -25.44 10.58
N PRO A 339 2.97 -24.93 11.83
CA PRO A 339 2.23 -23.70 12.08
C PRO A 339 2.81 -22.47 11.35
N ASN A 340 4.09 -22.52 10.99
CA ASN A 340 4.80 -21.47 10.26
C ASN A 340 4.89 -21.75 8.74
N LEU A 341 4.15 -22.72 8.20
CA LEU A 341 4.25 -23.12 6.79
C LEU A 341 4.07 -21.94 5.82
N ASN A 342 3.06 -21.11 6.03
CA ASN A 342 2.80 -19.95 5.15
C ASN A 342 3.94 -18.93 5.20
N VAL A 343 4.58 -18.74 6.36
CA VAL A 343 5.74 -17.86 6.50
C VAL A 343 6.93 -18.39 5.70
N LEU A 344 7.13 -19.71 5.72
CA LEU A 344 8.21 -20.38 5.00
C LEU A 344 8.00 -20.35 3.47
N ILE A 345 6.76 -20.56 3.02
CA ILE A 345 6.39 -20.42 1.60
C ILE A 345 6.67 -18.99 1.12
N GLU A 346 6.17 -18.00 1.84
CA GLU A 346 6.37 -16.59 1.49
C GLU A 346 7.85 -16.17 1.54
N LEU A 347 8.63 -16.70 2.48
CA LEU A 347 10.08 -16.49 2.55
C LEU A 347 10.78 -17.07 1.31
N ASN A 348 10.42 -18.29 0.92
CA ASN A 348 10.97 -18.94 -0.27
C ASN A 348 10.63 -18.17 -1.55
N ASP A 349 9.37 -17.75 -1.70
CA ASP A 349 8.90 -16.96 -2.83
C ASP A 349 9.65 -15.63 -2.91
N PHE A 350 9.84 -14.94 -1.78
CA PHE A 350 10.59 -13.70 -1.72
C PHE A 350 12.09 -13.89 -2.04
N SER A 351 12.73 -14.93 -1.51
CA SER A 351 14.12 -15.28 -1.85
C SER A 351 14.29 -15.51 -3.34
N ASN A 352 13.40 -16.31 -3.95
CA ASN A 352 13.41 -16.58 -5.38
C ASN A 352 13.14 -15.32 -6.22
N TYR A 353 12.24 -14.46 -5.76
CA TYR A 353 11.98 -13.16 -6.38
C TYR A 353 13.24 -12.29 -6.44
N LEU A 354 13.94 -12.11 -5.32
CA LEU A 354 15.18 -11.31 -5.28
C LEU A 354 16.28 -11.91 -6.15
N MET A 355 16.47 -13.23 -6.10
CA MET A 355 17.47 -13.93 -6.91
C MET A 355 17.18 -13.81 -8.41
N LYS A 356 15.91 -13.76 -8.82
CA LYS A 356 15.52 -13.54 -10.22
C LYS A 356 15.63 -12.08 -10.63
N TYR A 357 15.31 -11.15 -9.72
CA TYR A 357 15.37 -9.72 -10.00
C TYR A 357 16.82 -9.24 -10.16
N PHE A 358 17.74 -9.76 -9.34
CA PHE A 358 19.16 -9.43 -9.41
C PHE A 358 19.96 -10.61 -9.98
N ASN A 359 20.43 -10.47 -11.23
CA ASN A 359 21.28 -11.47 -11.89
C ASN A 359 22.51 -11.88 -11.04
N GLU A 360 23.03 -10.98 -10.19
CA GLU A 360 24.09 -11.24 -9.23
C GLU A 360 23.67 -10.82 -7.81
N PHE A 361 22.66 -11.48 -7.25
CA PHE A 361 22.06 -11.13 -5.95
C PHE A 361 23.08 -10.93 -4.82
N GLN A 362 24.00 -11.88 -4.59
CA GLN A 362 24.99 -11.76 -3.51
C GLN A 362 26.02 -10.64 -3.76
N SER A 363 26.34 -10.36 -5.03
CA SER A 363 27.19 -9.22 -5.40
C SER A 363 26.50 -7.89 -5.11
N LYS A 364 25.17 -7.81 -5.22
CA LYS A 364 24.43 -6.59 -4.88
C LYS A 364 24.39 -6.31 -3.37
N PHE A 365 24.33 -7.37 -2.56
CA PHE A 365 24.10 -7.30 -1.11
C PHE A 365 25.28 -7.83 -0.27
N TYR A 366 26.50 -7.77 -0.83
CA TYR A 366 27.70 -8.33 -0.20
C TYR A 366 27.95 -7.79 1.22
N ASN A 367 27.62 -6.51 1.43
CA ASN A 367 27.82 -5.78 2.68
C ASN A 367 26.85 -6.17 3.80
N LEU A 368 25.88 -7.04 3.55
CA LEU A 368 24.91 -7.49 4.55
C LEU A 368 25.33 -8.76 5.29
N PHE A 369 26.45 -9.36 4.88
CA PHE A 369 26.97 -10.64 5.39
C PHE A 369 27.39 -10.59 6.87
N ASP A 370 27.81 -9.43 7.35
CA ASP A 370 28.67 -9.26 8.51
C ASP A 370 28.06 -9.72 9.84
N ASP A 371 26.74 -9.71 9.97
CA ASP A 371 26.09 -9.91 11.26
C ASP A 371 26.02 -11.39 11.68
N PHE A 372 25.79 -12.33 10.76
CA PHE A 372 25.46 -13.73 11.07
C PHE A 372 26.64 -14.70 10.94
N ILE A 373 27.81 -14.27 11.44
CA ILE A 373 28.98 -15.13 11.55
C ILE A 373 29.15 -15.48 13.03
N PHE A 374 28.88 -16.73 13.37
CA PHE A 374 29.04 -17.26 14.72
C PHE A 374 30.04 -18.41 14.71
N PHE A 375 31.14 -18.27 15.45
CA PHE A 375 32.09 -19.35 15.60
C PHE A 375 31.55 -20.46 16.50
N GLY A 376 31.65 -21.69 16.01
CA GLY A 376 31.46 -22.92 16.79
C GLY A 376 32.74 -23.30 17.53
N SER A 377 32.59 -24.12 18.56
CA SER A 377 33.72 -24.76 19.22
C SER A 377 33.97 -26.13 18.61
N CYS A 378 35.23 -26.45 18.34
CA CYS A 378 35.63 -27.78 17.92
C CYS A 378 35.54 -28.77 19.08
N GLU A 379 34.60 -29.72 19.03
CA GLU A 379 34.47 -30.77 20.05
C GLU A 379 35.35 -32.00 19.75
N ILE A 380 35.92 -32.09 18.53
CA ILE A 380 36.69 -33.23 18.07
C ILE A 380 38.17 -32.84 17.94
N GLU A 381 39.01 -33.40 18.81
CA GLU A 381 40.47 -33.16 18.94
C GLU A 381 41.29 -33.37 17.65
N TYR A 382 40.76 -34.07 16.65
CA TYR A 382 41.50 -34.49 15.45
C TYR A 382 41.38 -33.55 14.25
N SER A 383 40.40 -32.65 14.20
CA SER A 383 40.22 -31.71 13.07
C SER A 383 40.65 -30.28 13.37
N CYS A 384 40.84 -29.93 14.65
CA CYS A 384 41.29 -28.60 15.05
C CYS A 384 42.55 -28.70 15.90
N ASN A 385 43.52 -27.85 15.59
CA ASN A 385 44.68 -27.68 16.46
C ASN A 385 44.18 -27.11 17.81
N SER A 386 44.56 -27.72 18.94
CA SER A 386 44.06 -27.34 20.28
C SER A 386 44.33 -25.87 20.64
N SER A 387 45.28 -25.23 19.96
CA SER A 387 45.59 -23.80 20.04
C SER A 387 44.57 -22.88 19.34
N PHE A 388 43.71 -23.40 18.46
CA PHE A 388 42.78 -22.62 17.61
C PHE A 388 41.37 -23.25 17.59
N PRO A 389 40.59 -23.13 18.68
CA PRO A 389 39.33 -23.86 18.86
C PRO A 389 38.20 -23.47 17.90
N ASN A 390 38.30 -22.30 17.26
CA ASN A 390 37.27 -21.74 16.37
C ASN A 390 37.66 -21.84 14.87
N GLY A 391 38.86 -22.35 14.57
CA GLY A 391 39.44 -22.36 13.23
C GLY A 391 40.72 -21.52 13.10
N TYR A 392 41.41 -21.69 11.98
CA TYR A 392 42.68 -21.03 11.68
C TYR A 392 42.76 -20.57 10.23
N ILE A 393 43.66 -19.61 9.98
CA ILE A 393 44.12 -19.26 8.64
C ILE A 393 45.63 -19.46 8.57
N LYS A 394 46.07 -20.25 7.58
CA LYS A 394 47.46 -20.67 7.42
C LYS A 394 47.98 -20.29 6.05
N ASN A 395 49.14 -19.63 6.02
CA ASN A 395 49.91 -19.43 4.79
C ASN A 395 50.83 -20.64 4.60
N LYS A 396 50.51 -21.52 3.65
CA LYS A 396 51.30 -22.72 3.36
C LYS A 396 52.67 -22.39 2.76
N THR A 397 52.79 -21.28 2.04
CA THR A 397 54.07 -20.84 1.47
C THR A 397 55.05 -20.39 2.56
N ARG A 398 54.56 -19.70 3.59
CA ARG A 398 55.38 -19.13 4.68
C ARG A 398 55.37 -19.91 5.99
N GLN A 399 54.48 -20.91 6.12
CA GLN A 399 54.23 -21.71 7.33
C GLN A 399 53.80 -20.86 8.55
N GLU A 400 53.11 -19.75 8.32
CA GLU A 400 52.54 -18.91 9.37
C GLU A 400 51.07 -19.31 9.61
N ILE A 401 50.66 -19.43 10.88
CA ILE A 401 49.30 -19.79 11.29
C ILE A 401 48.78 -18.72 12.24
N PHE A 402 47.61 -18.18 11.94
CA PHE A 402 46.91 -17.20 12.78
C PHE A 402 45.53 -17.72 13.18
N SER A 403 45.04 -17.24 14.33
CA SER A 403 43.66 -17.50 14.75
C SER A 403 42.70 -16.85 13.75
N LEU A 404 41.63 -17.56 13.41
CA LEU A 404 40.63 -17.02 12.50
C LEU A 404 39.85 -15.88 13.20
N GLN A 405 39.89 -14.69 12.60
CA GLN A 405 39.10 -13.53 13.02
C GLN A 405 37.84 -13.42 12.15
N LYS A 406 36.77 -12.84 12.70
CA LYS A 406 35.50 -12.66 11.99
C LYS A 406 35.68 -11.74 10.77
N GLU A 407 36.52 -10.74 10.92
CA GLU A 407 36.90 -9.76 9.89
C GLU A 407 37.50 -10.45 8.66
N TYR A 408 38.29 -11.52 8.84
CA TYR A 408 38.88 -12.25 7.71
C TYR A 408 37.82 -12.97 6.88
N LEU A 409 36.80 -13.53 7.53
CA LEU A 409 35.67 -14.13 6.83
C LEU A 409 34.84 -13.09 6.10
N ILE A 410 34.59 -11.93 6.73
CA ILE A 410 33.90 -10.81 6.09
C ILE A 410 34.66 -10.37 4.83
N ASP A 411 35.97 -10.13 4.95
CA ASP A 411 36.83 -9.73 3.84
C ASP A 411 36.78 -10.76 2.72
N ILE A 412 36.94 -12.05 3.02
CA ILE A 412 36.91 -13.12 2.00
C ILE A 412 35.56 -13.15 1.27
N TYR A 413 34.46 -13.04 2.00
CA TYR A 413 33.13 -13.05 1.40
C TYR A 413 32.91 -11.81 0.53
N GLN A 414 33.12 -10.60 1.07
CA GLN A 414 32.87 -9.35 0.36
C GLN A 414 33.81 -9.20 -0.86
N ASN A 415 35.10 -9.53 -0.70
CA ASN A 415 36.09 -9.46 -1.77
C ASN A 415 35.90 -10.49 -2.87
N SER A 416 35.11 -11.54 -2.63
CA SER A 416 34.75 -12.50 -3.68
C SER A 416 33.77 -11.92 -4.71
N PHE A 417 33.08 -10.83 -4.39
CA PHE A 417 32.10 -10.18 -5.27
C PHE A 417 32.52 -8.77 -5.71
N VAL A 418 33.20 -8.01 -4.84
CA VAL A 418 33.62 -6.64 -5.11
C VAL A 418 35.05 -6.45 -4.61
N VAL A 419 35.93 -5.86 -5.43
CA VAL A 419 37.30 -5.59 -5.00
C VAL A 419 37.33 -4.47 -3.95
N LEU A 420 37.56 -4.82 -2.69
CA LEU A 420 37.74 -3.87 -1.59
C LEU A 420 39.14 -4.02 -0.98
N ASN A 421 39.47 -3.12 -0.06
CA ASN A 421 40.71 -3.20 0.70
C ASN A 421 40.55 -4.25 1.81
N GLY A 422 41.22 -5.40 1.69
CA GLY A 422 41.16 -6.46 2.70
C GLY A 422 41.85 -7.74 2.25
N LEU A 423 41.57 -8.83 2.97
CA LEU A 423 41.96 -10.18 2.58
C LEU A 423 41.17 -10.63 1.34
N THR A 424 41.86 -10.78 0.21
CA THR A 424 41.28 -11.20 -1.07
C THR A 424 41.95 -12.45 -1.56
N LEU A 425 41.14 -13.43 -1.96
CA LEU A 425 41.57 -14.69 -2.53
C LEU A 425 41.32 -14.70 -4.05
N SER A 426 42.07 -15.53 -4.78
CA SER A 426 41.97 -15.63 -6.24
C SER A 426 40.57 -16.05 -6.69
N TYR A 427 39.92 -15.19 -7.49
CA TYR A 427 38.51 -15.34 -7.87
C TYR A 427 38.22 -16.66 -8.60
N SER A 428 39.10 -17.08 -9.51
CA SER A 428 38.92 -18.30 -10.30
C SER A 428 38.85 -19.57 -9.45
N GLN A 429 39.59 -19.60 -8.35
CA GLN A 429 39.64 -20.71 -7.41
C GLN A 429 38.48 -20.65 -6.41
N ILE A 430 38.11 -19.45 -5.95
CA ILE A 430 37.04 -19.28 -4.96
C ILE A 430 35.65 -19.50 -5.56
N ASN A 431 35.42 -19.19 -6.84
CA ASN A 431 34.11 -19.35 -7.47
C ASN A 431 33.61 -20.81 -7.47
N LYS A 432 34.54 -21.77 -7.57
CA LYS A 432 34.21 -23.20 -7.44
C LYS A 432 33.77 -23.57 -6.01
N ILE A 433 34.35 -22.93 -5.02
CA ILE A 433 34.01 -23.12 -3.60
C ILE A 433 32.66 -22.47 -3.31
N ILE A 434 32.43 -21.25 -3.78
CA ILE A 434 31.16 -20.52 -3.67
C ILE A 434 30.00 -21.39 -4.17
N SER A 435 30.09 -21.89 -5.41
CA SER A 435 29.02 -22.69 -6.01
C SER A 435 28.75 -24.01 -5.27
N THR A 436 29.78 -24.66 -4.77
CA THR A 436 29.64 -25.90 -3.99
C THR A 436 29.02 -25.64 -2.62
N ASP A 437 29.43 -24.55 -1.97
CA ASP A 437 29.05 -24.21 -0.61
C ASP A 437 27.63 -23.61 -0.51
N MET A 438 27.22 -22.82 -1.51
CA MET A 438 25.83 -22.38 -1.71
C MET A 438 24.84 -23.55 -1.67
N SER A 439 25.18 -24.67 -2.33
CA SER A 439 24.29 -25.83 -2.41
C SER A 439 24.08 -26.53 -1.07
N LYS A 440 25.07 -26.42 -0.17
CA LYS A 440 25.08 -27.06 1.15
C LYS A 440 24.54 -26.15 2.28
N GLY A 441 24.29 -24.87 1.99
CA GLY A 441 23.86 -23.89 3.00
C GLY A 441 25.01 -23.43 3.90
N GLY A 442 26.25 -23.47 3.39
CA GLY A 442 27.43 -23.10 4.16
C GLY A 442 27.68 -21.60 4.21
N PHE A 443 28.94 -21.21 4.13
CA PHE A 443 29.44 -19.83 4.19
C PHE A 443 28.77 -18.88 3.18
N PHE A 444 28.59 -19.31 1.93
CA PHE A 444 28.04 -18.49 0.85
C PHE A 444 26.51 -18.65 0.72
N ASN A 445 25.75 -18.45 1.79
CA ASN A 445 24.31 -18.75 1.80
C ASN A 445 23.42 -17.58 1.29
N PRO A 446 22.66 -17.75 0.19
CA PRO A 446 21.72 -16.74 -0.30
C PRO A 446 20.56 -16.44 0.66
N LEU A 447 20.04 -17.46 1.37
CA LEU A 447 18.91 -17.32 2.30
C LEU A 447 19.25 -16.37 3.45
N MET A 448 20.48 -16.47 3.97
CA MET A 448 20.98 -15.56 5.00
C MET A 448 20.95 -14.10 4.52
N ILE A 449 21.42 -13.85 3.30
CA ILE A 449 21.41 -12.50 2.72
C ILE A 449 19.98 -12.02 2.50
N THR A 450 19.07 -12.88 2.01
CA THR A 450 17.65 -12.53 1.89
C THR A 450 17.06 -12.09 3.23
N ILE A 451 17.39 -12.80 4.31
CA ILE A 451 16.92 -12.47 5.65
C ILE A 451 17.48 -11.13 6.11
N ARG A 452 18.76 -10.86 5.87
CA ARG A 452 19.35 -9.54 6.17
C ARG A 452 18.69 -8.41 5.39
N VAL A 453 18.31 -8.64 4.14
CA VAL A 453 17.52 -7.69 3.35
C VAL A 453 16.15 -7.44 4.00
N LEU A 454 15.43 -8.50 4.40
CA LEU A 454 14.16 -8.37 5.13
C LEU A 454 14.33 -7.61 6.46
N GLU A 455 15.35 -7.91 7.23
CA GLU A 455 15.62 -7.23 8.49
C GLU A 455 15.83 -5.73 8.30
N ASN A 456 16.60 -5.33 7.28
CA ASN A 456 16.83 -3.94 6.92
C ASN A 456 15.57 -3.21 6.43
N TYR A 457 14.72 -3.91 5.69
CA TYR A 457 13.43 -3.41 5.26
C TYR A 457 12.54 -3.05 6.47
N PHE A 458 12.47 -3.92 7.47
CA PHE A 458 11.53 -3.77 8.59
C PHE A 458 12.05 -2.90 9.73
N ILE A 459 13.36 -2.88 9.99
CA ILE A 459 13.93 -2.23 11.19
C ILE A 459 13.62 -0.74 11.28
N LYS A 460 13.65 0.00 10.16
CA LYS A 460 13.36 1.44 10.16
C LYS A 460 11.94 1.71 10.67
N TYR A 461 10.93 1.03 10.12
CA TYR A 461 9.52 1.25 10.42
C TYR A 461 9.17 0.78 11.84
N THR A 462 9.66 -0.40 12.23
CA THR A 462 9.43 -0.96 13.57
C THR A 462 10.11 -0.11 14.64
N SER A 463 11.37 0.30 14.44
CA SER A 463 12.09 1.19 15.37
C SER A 463 11.39 2.54 15.55
N ASN A 464 10.93 3.16 14.45
CA ASN A 464 10.19 4.42 14.49
C ASN A 464 8.84 4.27 15.20
N TYR A 465 8.12 3.17 14.95
CA TYR A 465 6.88 2.87 15.65
C TYR A 465 7.10 2.69 17.16
N ILE A 466 8.10 1.91 17.56
CA ILE A 466 8.45 1.73 18.98
C ILE A 466 8.82 3.10 19.58
N LEU A 467 9.52 3.97 18.85
CA LEU A 467 9.92 5.30 19.35
C LEU A 467 8.67 6.13 19.63
N ALA A 468 7.79 6.25 18.64
CA ALA A 468 6.57 7.03 18.73
C ALA A 468 5.61 6.55 19.83
N THR A 469 5.58 5.25 20.10
CA THR A 469 4.69 4.62 21.10
C THR A 469 5.32 4.43 22.48
N THR A 470 6.58 4.81 22.67
CA THR A 470 7.25 4.73 23.99
C THR A 470 7.75 6.07 24.50
N TYR A 471 8.05 7.03 23.62
CA TYR A 471 8.62 8.33 24.00
C TYR A 471 7.54 9.41 24.01
N LYS A 472 7.71 10.41 24.88
CA LYS A 472 6.76 11.52 25.02
C LYS A 472 7.00 12.57 23.95
N VAL A 473 5.94 13.02 23.29
CA VAL A 473 5.98 14.12 22.32
C VAL A 473 6.07 15.45 23.06
N GLU A 474 6.98 16.33 22.62
CA GLU A 474 7.11 17.67 23.18
C GLU A 474 6.02 18.61 22.65
N THR A 475 4.88 18.65 23.34
CA THR A 475 3.68 19.40 22.91
C THR A 475 3.82 20.92 22.98
N ASN A 476 4.76 21.42 23.79
CA ASN A 476 5.01 22.87 23.90
C ASN A 476 5.87 23.43 22.75
N SER A 477 6.52 22.55 21.97
CA SER A 477 7.37 22.93 20.84
C SER A 477 6.57 23.62 19.73
N GLN A 478 7.23 24.54 19.02
CA GLN A 478 6.62 25.23 17.87
C GLN A 478 6.20 24.25 16.78
N ASN A 479 7.00 23.23 16.52
CA ASN A 479 6.71 22.22 15.50
C ASN A 479 5.43 21.43 15.79
N TRP A 480 5.19 21.05 17.05
CA TRP A 480 3.94 20.38 17.43
C TRP A 480 2.73 21.28 17.26
N LYS A 481 2.83 22.55 17.68
CA LYS A 481 1.75 23.53 17.53
C LYS A 481 1.41 23.76 16.05
N GLU A 482 2.42 23.86 15.19
CA GLU A 482 2.24 23.99 13.74
C GLU A 482 1.67 22.74 13.10
N TYR A 483 2.10 21.55 13.51
CA TYR A 483 1.49 20.28 13.09
C TYR A 483 0.00 20.25 13.45
N LYS A 484 -0.32 20.51 14.72
CA LYS A 484 -1.70 20.47 15.23
C LYS A 484 -2.59 21.51 14.57
N SER A 485 -2.10 22.74 14.41
CA SER A 485 -2.82 23.83 13.73
C SER A 485 -3.11 23.50 12.25
N SER A 486 -2.16 22.92 11.52
CA SER A 486 -2.39 22.49 10.14
C SER A 486 -3.44 21.38 10.05
N ARG A 487 -3.41 20.41 10.98
CA ARG A 487 -4.41 19.33 11.06
C ARG A 487 -5.81 19.86 11.40
N ASP A 488 -5.92 20.75 12.36
CA ASP A 488 -7.20 21.34 12.76
C ASP A 488 -7.79 22.20 11.62
N SER A 489 -6.95 22.97 10.93
CA SER A 489 -7.34 23.74 9.74
C SER A 489 -7.83 22.82 8.60
N TYR A 490 -7.08 21.76 8.30
CA TYR A 490 -7.49 20.77 7.30
C TYR A 490 -8.83 20.13 7.64
N ASN A 491 -9.01 19.67 8.89
CA ASN A 491 -10.25 19.04 9.33
C ASN A 491 -11.44 20.00 9.15
N LEU A 492 -11.27 21.28 9.48
CA LEU A 492 -12.29 22.31 9.27
C LEU A 492 -12.63 22.47 7.77
N PHE A 493 -11.62 22.62 6.90
CA PHE A 493 -11.86 22.71 5.45
C PHE A 493 -12.54 21.46 4.91
N PHE A 494 -12.14 20.29 5.40
CA PHE A 494 -12.69 19.00 4.98
C PHE A 494 -14.18 18.88 5.36
N TYR A 495 -14.58 19.31 6.56
CA TYR A 495 -16.00 19.31 6.95
C TYR A 495 -16.90 20.15 6.03
N PHE A 496 -16.40 21.26 5.49
CA PHE A 496 -17.17 22.10 4.55
C PHE A 496 -17.06 21.64 3.09
N ASN A 497 -16.04 20.85 2.74
CA ASN A 497 -15.83 20.39 1.38
C ASN A 497 -16.69 19.16 1.06
N PHE A 498 -17.96 19.41 0.76
CA PHE A 498 -18.95 18.36 0.47
C PHE A 498 -18.51 17.40 -0.64
N ILE A 499 -17.87 17.91 -1.71
CA ILE A 499 -17.41 17.08 -2.82
C ILE A 499 -16.28 16.15 -2.40
N SER A 500 -15.34 16.65 -1.59
CA SER A 500 -14.27 15.84 -1.02
C SER A 500 -14.81 14.75 -0.09
N ASN A 501 -15.81 15.07 0.74
CA ASN A 501 -16.51 14.11 1.60
C ASN A 501 -17.29 13.04 0.82
N VAL A 502 -17.78 13.34 -0.37
CA VAL A 502 -18.38 12.34 -1.27
C VAL A 502 -17.27 11.44 -1.84
N LEU A 503 -16.22 12.02 -2.40
CA LEU A 503 -15.12 11.28 -3.03
C LEU A 503 -14.33 10.39 -2.06
N ILE A 504 -14.18 10.80 -0.80
CA ILE A 504 -13.47 10.00 0.21
C ILE A 504 -14.18 8.67 0.53
N ASN A 505 -15.51 8.61 0.39
CA ASN A 505 -16.26 7.36 0.56
C ASN A 505 -15.82 6.35 -0.50
N TYR A 506 -15.67 6.79 -1.74
CA TYR A 506 -15.16 5.94 -2.80
C TYR A 506 -13.72 5.47 -2.53
N THR A 507 -12.79 6.39 -2.28
CA THR A 507 -11.38 6.03 -2.09
C THR A 507 -11.13 5.15 -0.87
N TYR A 508 -11.93 5.33 0.20
CA TYR A 508 -11.86 4.48 1.39
C TYR A 508 -12.27 3.02 1.11
N PHE A 509 -13.37 2.81 0.37
CA PHE A 509 -13.89 1.47 0.12
C PHE A 509 -13.23 0.78 -1.09
N SER A 510 -12.74 1.52 -2.09
CA SER A 510 -12.08 0.95 -3.27
C SER A 510 -10.74 0.30 -2.89
N GLY A 511 -10.05 0.91 -1.92
CA GLY A 511 -8.76 0.45 -1.41
C GLY A 511 -7.65 0.52 -2.47
N PHE A 512 -6.53 -0.09 -2.14
CA PHE A 512 -5.33 -0.12 -2.97
C PHE A 512 -5.02 -1.54 -3.43
N SER A 513 -4.15 -1.69 -4.41
CA SER A 513 -3.48 -2.96 -4.68
C SER A 513 -2.51 -3.24 -3.53
N TYR A 514 -2.97 -4.02 -2.54
CA TYR A 514 -2.24 -4.24 -1.30
C TYR A 514 -1.03 -5.15 -1.47
N ASP A 515 -1.02 -5.98 -2.51
CA ASP A 515 0.12 -6.83 -2.86
C ASP A 515 1.27 -6.01 -3.47
N ASP A 516 1.00 -4.79 -3.95
CA ASP A 516 2.02 -3.85 -4.41
C ASP A 516 2.57 -2.97 -3.26
N PHE A 517 1.98 -3.05 -2.06
CA PHE A 517 2.61 -2.48 -0.87
C PHE A 517 3.76 -3.38 -0.46
N TRP A 518 4.92 -3.09 -1.03
CA TRP A 518 6.17 -3.79 -0.75
C TRP A 518 7.36 -2.84 -0.81
N PHE A 519 8.49 -3.33 -0.33
CA PHE A 519 9.77 -2.62 -0.42
C PHE A 519 10.29 -2.65 -1.85
N ASP A 520 10.75 -1.50 -2.34
CA ASP A 520 11.41 -1.46 -3.65
C ASP A 520 12.76 -2.19 -3.56
N PRO A 521 13.01 -3.21 -4.40
CA PRO A 521 14.24 -3.99 -4.37
C PRO A 521 15.51 -3.12 -4.57
N ASN A 522 15.41 -1.98 -5.25
CA ASN A 522 16.53 -1.08 -5.50
C ASN A 522 16.85 -0.13 -4.33
N TYR A 523 15.94 0.03 -3.38
CA TYR A 523 16.14 0.89 -2.21
C TYR A 523 16.32 0.05 -0.94
N ILE A 524 17.17 0.55 -0.02
CA ILE A 524 17.57 -0.21 1.18
C ILE A 524 16.44 -0.34 2.21
N SER A 525 15.44 0.56 2.22
CA SER A 525 14.36 0.54 3.24
C SER A 525 13.19 1.50 2.93
N LYS A 526 12.74 1.60 1.66
CA LYS A 526 11.62 2.48 1.30
C LYS A 526 10.40 1.69 0.85
N ILE A 527 9.29 1.90 1.54
CA ILE A 527 7.94 1.55 1.10
C ILE A 527 7.29 2.84 0.61
N SER A 528 6.54 2.77 -0.47
CA SER A 528 5.72 3.90 -0.91
C SER A 528 4.25 3.55 -0.73
N PHE A 529 3.64 4.00 0.37
CA PHE A 529 2.21 3.76 0.63
C PHE A 529 1.30 4.67 -0.20
N ASP A 530 1.82 5.80 -0.66
CA ASP A 530 1.04 6.86 -1.28
C ASP A 530 1.17 6.88 -2.82
N THR A 531 1.97 5.98 -3.42
CA THR A 531 2.19 5.97 -4.90
C THR A 531 0.94 5.66 -5.70
N GLN A 532 0.01 4.92 -5.11
CA GLN A 532 -1.27 4.57 -5.73
C GLN A 532 -2.34 5.66 -5.55
N GLU A 533 -2.03 6.72 -4.80
CA GLU A 533 -2.96 7.82 -4.59
C GLU A 533 -3.06 8.71 -5.83
N ASN A 534 -4.30 9.03 -6.20
CA ASN A 534 -4.59 9.99 -7.24
C ASN A 534 -4.49 11.40 -6.66
N ILE A 535 -3.64 12.22 -7.25
CA ILE A 535 -3.40 13.61 -6.82
C ILE A 535 -4.71 14.39 -6.69
N PHE A 536 -5.71 14.15 -7.55
CA PHE A 536 -6.96 14.89 -7.55
C PHE A 536 -8.04 14.33 -6.61
N LEU A 537 -7.84 13.17 -5.97
CA LEU A 537 -8.79 12.60 -5.02
C LEU A 537 -8.35 12.79 -3.57
N PRO A 538 -9.30 12.94 -2.64
CA PRO A 538 -9.00 12.92 -1.22
C PRO A 538 -8.88 11.48 -0.69
N TYR A 539 -7.97 11.29 0.26
CA TYR A 539 -7.76 10.03 0.98
C TYR A 539 -7.93 10.23 2.48
N VAL A 540 -8.28 9.14 3.18
CA VAL A 540 -8.45 9.18 4.63
C VAL A 540 -7.11 9.38 5.30
N THR A 541 -7.02 10.46 6.09
CA THR A 541 -5.89 10.71 6.97
C THR A 541 -6.32 10.80 8.42
N TYR A 542 -5.36 10.59 9.32
CA TYR A 542 -5.58 10.61 10.76
C TYR A 542 -4.66 11.63 11.43
N THR A 543 -5.10 12.12 12.58
CA THR A 543 -4.28 12.98 13.45
C THR A 543 -3.66 12.11 14.53
N PHE A 544 -2.41 12.37 14.93
CA PHE A 544 -1.79 11.66 16.05
C PHE A 544 -2.59 11.90 17.34
N LYS A 545 -3.09 10.83 17.94
CA LYS A 545 -3.78 10.83 19.23
C LYS A 545 -2.75 10.60 20.32
N LEU A 546 -2.68 11.51 21.27
CA LEU A 546 -1.80 11.41 22.43
C LEU A 546 -2.58 10.85 23.63
N ASP A 547 -1.91 10.01 24.42
CA ASP A 547 -2.39 9.56 25.72
C ASP A 547 -2.17 10.62 26.81
N GLU A 548 -2.53 10.29 28.06
CA GLU A 548 -2.34 11.17 29.23
C GLU A 548 -0.87 11.53 29.50
N ASN A 549 0.07 10.73 28.98
CA ASN A 549 1.51 10.93 29.13
C ASN A 549 2.15 11.68 27.94
N ASN A 550 1.34 12.17 26.98
CA ASN A 550 1.78 12.74 25.70
C ASN A 550 2.52 11.75 24.80
N ILE A 551 2.23 10.45 24.91
CA ILE A 551 2.77 9.40 24.03
C ILE A 551 1.74 9.14 22.93
N ILE A 552 2.20 8.88 21.69
CA ILE A 552 1.28 8.59 20.59
C ILE A 552 0.67 7.19 20.81
N GLU A 553 -0.66 7.11 20.77
CA GLU A 553 -1.38 5.84 20.93
C GLU A 553 -1.04 4.85 19.80
N ALA A 554 -0.87 3.58 20.16
CA ALA A 554 -0.47 2.50 19.26
C ALA A 554 -1.39 2.30 18.04
N ASP A 555 -2.67 2.64 18.19
CA ASP A 555 -3.72 2.54 17.18
C ASP A 555 -4.20 3.91 16.66
N THR A 556 -3.36 4.94 16.76
CA THR A 556 -3.66 6.29 16.27
C THR A 556 -4.08 6.35 14.80
N TYR A 557 -3.74 5.35 13.99
CA TYR A 557 -4.18 5.24 12.59
C TYR A 557 -5.70 5.07 12.45
N ASN A 558 -6.43 4.80 13.54
CA ASN A 558 -7.89 4.80 13.61
C ASN A 558 -8.47 6.17 14.02
N ASN A 559 -7.64 7.16 14.33
CA ASN A 559 -8.08 8.49 14.78
C ASN A 559 -8.43 9.41 13.60
N PHE A 560 -9.50 9.05 12.91
CA PHE A 560 -10.11 9.85 11.84
C PHE A 560 -11.62 9.77 11.95
N THR A 561 -12.33 10.76 11.39
CA THR A 561 -13.79 10.74 11.37
C THR A 561 -14.29 9.61 10.47
N PRO A 562 -15.06 8.63 10.99
CA PRO A 562 -15.55 7.54 10.18
C PRO A 562 -16.30 8.01 8.94
N VAL A 563 -15.90 7.47 7.79
CA VAL A 563 -16.30 7.99 6.47
C VAL A 563 -17.82 7.91 6.24
N TYR A 564 -18.50 6.96 6.88
CA TYR A 564 -19.97 6.83 6.81
C TYR A 564 -20.73 7.99 7.46
N TYR A 565 -20.13 8.77 8.37
CA TYR A 565 -20.79 9.95 8.93
C TYR A 565 -21.08 11.01 7.87
N TYR A 566 -20.17 11.15 6.88
CA TYR A 566 -20.40 12.05 5.75
C TYR A 566 -21.60 11.61 4.91
N LEU A 567 -21.75 10.29 4.70
CA LEU A 567 -22.91 9.73 4.00
C LEU A 567 -24.21 9.95 4.77
N ILE A 568 -24.21 9.81 6.11
CA ILE A 568 -25.38 10.10 6.94
C ILE A 568 -25.80 11.57 6.81
N PHE A 569 -24.84 12.50 6.89
CA PHE A 569 -25.12 13.93 6.71
C PHE A 569 -25.72 14.22 5.32
N GLN A 570 -25.19 13.58 4.27
CA GLN A 570 -25.70 13.68 2.90
C GLN A 570 -27.13 13.15 2.77
N LEU A 571 -27.48 12.04 3.43
CA LEU A 571 -28.84 11.50 3.44
C LEU A 571 -29.83 12.43 4.16
N VAL A 572 -29.42 13.07 5.25
CA VAL A 572 -30.23 14.09 5.94
C VAL A 572 -30.48 15.28 5.02
N PHE A 573 -29.43 15.79 4.37
CA PHE A 573 -29.55 16.88 3.39
C PHE A 573 -30.44 16.50 2.20
N LEU A 574 -30.35 15.26 1.71
CA LEU A 574 -31.25 14.71 0.70
C LEU A 574 -32.71 14.72 1.17
N ALA A 575 -33.00 14.30 2.40
CA ALA A 575 -34.36 14.27 2.91
C ALA A 575 -34.98 15.68 2.96
N ILE A 576 -34.19 16.68 3.38
CA ILE A 576 -34.59 18.08 3.41
C ILE A 576 -34.85 18.61 2.00
N THR A 577 -33.87 18.49 1.09
CA THR A 577 -33.98 18.96 -0.30
C THR A 577 -35.14 18.31 -1.03
N ASN A 578 -35.31 17.00 -0.92
CA ASN A 578 -36.43 16.28 -1.54
C ASN A 578 -37.78 16.77 -1.01
N ARG A 579 -37.91 16.98 0.31
CA ARG A 579 -39.15 17.49 0.92
C ARG A 579 -39.51 18.89 0.41
N VAL A 580 -38.53 19.79 0.29
CA VAL A 580 -38.75 21.14 -0.25
C VAL A 580 -39.15 21.10 -1.73
N SER A 581 -38.43 20.33 -2.55
CA SER A 581 -38.72 20.12 -3.97
C SER A 581 -40.13 19.58 -4.19
N HIS A 582 -40.51 18.56 -3.44
CA HIS A 582 -41.84 17.95 -3.50
C HIS A 582 -42.93 18.95 -3.13
N TYR A 583 -42.73 19.73 -2.06
CA TYR A 583 -43.68 20.76 -1.64
C TYR A 583 -43.88 21.83 -2.71
N LYS A 584 -42.78 22.32 -3.30
CA LYS A 584 -42.81 23.29 -4.40
C LYS A 584 -43.52 22.70 -5.62
N PHE A 585 -43.17 21.48 -6.03
CA PHE A 585 -43.80 20.81 -7.17
C PHE A 585 -45.32 20.65 -7.00
N LYS A 586 -45.79 20.30 -5.79
CA LYS A 586 -47.22 20.18 -5.51
C LYS A 586 -47.95 21.52 -5.67
N LYS A 587 -47.30 22.64 -5.32
CA LYS A 587 -47.84 24.00 -5.39
C LYS A 587 -47.68 24.70 -6.74
N LEU A 588 -46.95 24.12 -7.69
CA LEU A 588 -46.82 24.70 -9.02
C LEU A 588 -48.20 24.78 -9.69
N ASP A 589 -48.45 25.90 -10.37
CA ASP A 589 -49.60 26.02 -11.25
C ASP A 589 -49.31 25.25 -12.54
N ILE A 590 -50.06 24.18 -12.78
CA ILE A 590 -49.91 23.25 -13.91
C ILE A 590 -51.23 23.21 -14.72
N ASN A 591 -52.09 24.22 -14.54
CA ASN A 591 -53.34 24.38 -15.28
C ASN A 591 -53.16 25.26 -16.50
#